data_AF-A6Q662-F1
#
_entry.id   AF-A6Q662-F1
#
_cell.length_a   1.000
_cell.length_b   1.000
_cell.length_c   1.000
_cell.angle_alpha   90.00
_cell.angle_beta   90.00
_cell.angle_gamma   90.00
#
_symmetry.space_group_name_H-M   'P 1'
#
loop_
_entity.id
_entity.type
_entity.pdbx_description
1 polymer ?
#
loop_
_entity_poly.entity_id
_entity_poly.type
_entity_poly.pdbx_seq_one_letter_code
_entity_poly.pdbx_strand_id
1 'polypeptide(L)'
;MNLTGSNKELLLVHRGMNPVSLDHSVNVMLTPQFYTMKKETLPVKYLYQAKKIAPSLFDGLLDESRTYEYFVFKEKDGWVFIAYDPEEIRELLLAKGIFAEHLSKVFFAQQTAKLFEQPVLLGDKEALMTIDGIVTLIPKGILSGDLHATEFSARFTPSSGVALQGVYTSLLSKKEAIVLAGIFTVFAGIFFVEGWQYSRSLKVQQQEMQELLEGYPALQSKLQRESIAFKYRTIDSKERKKRETIKTLAAMIFKGVTLTSYHMNEKHFKVVFSCANDKVAKKVQELAKKSHFNVTRAKGSNIVVIEGNV
;
A
#
# COMPACT_ATOMS: atom_id res chain seq x y z
N MET A 1 -3.84 17.94 24.94
CA MET A 1 -4.75 17.89 23.79
C MET A 1 -5.42 16.52 23.76
N ASN A 2 -6.72 16.45 24.07
CA ASN A 2 -7.52 15.22 23.95
C ASN A 2 -7.93 15.04 22.48
N LEU A 3 -7.28 14.14 21.76
CA LEU A 3 -7.53 13.85 20.34
C LEU A 3 -8.60 12.76 20.11
N THR A 4 -9.43 12.45 21.10
CA THR A 4 -10.40 11.34 21.04
C THR A 4 -11.82 11.74 21.44
N GLY A 5 -12.23 12.97 21.12
CA GLY A 5 -13.66 13.31 21.09
C GLY A 5 -14.30 12.71 19.84
N SER A 6 -14.73 11.45 19.92
CA SER A 6 -15.49 10.81 18.85
C SER A 6 -16.88 11.47 18.76
N ASN A 7 -17.02 12.53 17.95
CA ASN A 7 -18.32 13.14 17.61
C ASN A 7 -19.09 12.30 16.58
N LYS A 8 -18.82 10.99 16.51
CA LYS A 8 -19.54 10.07 15.63
C LYS A 8 -20.91 9.78 16.22
N GLU A 9 -21.90 9.65 15.35
CA GLU A 9 -23.25 9.25 15.72
C GLU A 9 -23.20 7.95 16.56
N LEU A 10 -24.07 7.87 17.57
CA LEU A 10 -24.22 6.69 18.42
C LEU A 10 -25.59 6.08 18.16
N LEU A 11 -25.62 4.84 17.70
CA LEU A 11 -26.85 4.08 17.47
C LEU A 11 -27.09 3.09 18.62
N LEU A 12 -28.31 3.08 19.16
CA LEU A 12 -28.74 2.07 20.11
C LEU A 12 -29.25 0.85 19.35
N VAL A 13 -28.55 -0.28 19.49
CA VAL A 13 -28.84 -1.50 18.73
C VAL A 13 -29.56 -2.50 19.61
N HIS A 14 -30.77 -2.88 19.19
CA HIS A 14 -31.63 -3.89 19.81
C HIS A 14 -32.21 -4.83 18.74
N ARG A 15 -32.63 -6.04 19.11
CA ARG A 15 -33.08 -7.06 18.12
C ARG A 15 -34.24 -6.59 17.24
N GLY A 16 -35.14 -5.79 17.82
CA GLY A 16 -36.33 -5.26 17.17
C GLY A 16 -36.13 -3.99 16.33
N MET A 17 -34.91 -3.45 16.18
CA MET A 17 -34.71 -2.21 15.42
C MET A 17 -34.97 -2.42 13.92
N ASN A 18 -35.41 -1.36 13.24
CA ASN A 18 -35.49 -1.37 11.78
C ASN A 18 -34.07 -1.34 11.17
N PRO A 19 -33.87 -1.92 9.98
CA PRO A 19 -32.63 -1.75 9.24
C PRO A 19 -32.35 -0.26 8.97
N VAL A 20 -31.07 0.11 9.01
CA VAL A 20 -30.60 1.46 8.74
C VAL A 20 -29.73 1.47 7.50
N SER A 21 -29.74 2.57 6.76
CA SER A 21 -28.81 2.83 5.66
C SER A 21 -27.81 3.87 6.11
N LEU A 22 -26.53 3.52 6.11
CA LEU A 22 -25.43 4.38 6.56
C LEU A 22 -24.52 4.72 5.39
N ASP A 23 -24.11 5.98 5.32
CA ASP A 23 -23.12 6.52 4.38
C ASP A 23 -21.80 6.93 5.08
N HIS A 24 -21.73 6.74 6.40
CA HIS A 24 -20.60 7.13 7.24
C HIS A 24 -20.41 6.17 8.43
N SER A 25 -19.26 6.27 9.10
CA SER A 25 -18.97 5.42 10.26
C SER A 25 -19.69 5.89 11.53
N VAL A 26 -20.37 4.96 12.19
CA VAL A 26 -21.12 5.17 13.43
C VAL A 26 -20.53 4.36 14.59
N ASN A 27 -20.82 4.79 15.81
CA ASN A 27 -20.67 3.98 17.00
C ASN A 27 -21.97 3.23 17.30
N VAL A 28 -21.87 2.07 17.93
CA VAL A 28 -23.02 1.28 18.34
C VAL A 28 -22.99 1.08 19.85
N MET A 29 -24.14 1.20 20.50
CA MET A 29 -24.39 0.75 21.86
C MET A 29 -25.31 -0.46 21.84
N LEU A 30 -24.86 -1.56 22.41
CA LEU A 30 -25.61 -2.80 22.52
C LEU A 30 -26.49 -2.79 23.77
N THR A 31 -27.74 -3.22 23.60
CA THR A 31 -28.64 -3.52 24.71
C THR A 31 -28.24 -4.82 25.44
N PRO A 32 -28.77 -5.06 26.66
CA PRO A 32 -28.52 -6.30 27.42
C PRO A 32 -28.90 -7.60 26.69
N GLN A 33 -29.55 -7.54 25.53
CA GLN A 33 -29.89 -8.70 24.71
C GLN A 33 -28.65 -9.40 24.09
N PHE A 34 -27.49 -8.74 24.07
CA PHE A 34 -26.29 -9.19 23.35
C PHE A 34 -25.11 -9.53 24.25
N TYR A 35 -25.30 -9.51 25.57
CA TYR A 35 -24.23 -9.82 26.50
C TYR A 35 -24.75 -10.34 27.82
N THR A 36 -23.93 -11.17 28.45
CA THR A 36 -24.10 -11.58 29.85
C THR A 36 -23.15 -10.77 30.70
N MET A 37 -23.60 -10.34 31.87
CA MET A 37 -22.76 -9.54 32.76
C MET A 37 -22.71 -10.08 34.18
N LYS A 38 -21.60 -9.76 34.88
CA LYS A 38 -21.40 -10.07 36.29
C LYS A 38 -20.70 -8.90 36.97
N LYS A 39 -21.14 -8.54 38.18
CA LYS A 39 -20.45 -7.55 39.02
C LYS A 39 -19.78 -8.28 40.18
N GLU A 40 -18.48 -8.06 40.37
CA GLU A 40 -17.70 -8.75 41.38
C GLU A 40 -16.74 -7.80 42.10
N THR A 41 -16.61 -7.94 43.42
CA THR A 41 -15.60 -7.25 44.20
C THR A 41 -14.39 -8.17 44.35
N LEU A 42 -13.38 -7.97 43.52
CA LEU A 42 -12.17 -8.78 43.49
C LEU A 42 -10.97 -8.03 44.10
N PRO A 43 -10.06 -8.71 44.82
CA PRO A 43 -8.85 -8.12 45.38
C PRO A 43 -7.75 -7.92 44.30
N VAL A 44 -8.13 -7.44 43.12
CA VAL A 44 -7.21 -7.18 41.99
C VAL A 44 -7.14 -5.68 41.73
N LYS A 45 -5.90 -5.18 41.57
CA LYS A 45 -5.64 -3.74 41.44
C LYS A 45 -5.76 -3.25 39.99
N TYR A 46 -5.45 -4.12 39.02
CA TYR A 46 -5.29 -3.73 37.62
C TYR A 46 -6.31 -4.42 36.69
N LEU A 47 -6.78 -3.66 35.69
CA LEU A 47 -7.75 -4.14 34.69
C LEU A 47 -7.32 -5.42 33.97
N TYR A 48 -6.03 -5.54 33.62
CA TYR A 48 -5.53 -6.73 32.92
C TYR A 48 -5.63 -8.00 33.78
N GLN A 49 -5.54 -7.87 35.11
CA GLN A 49 -5.67 -8.98 36.04
C GLN A 49 -7.14 -9.41 36.12
N ALA A 50 -8.06 -8.45 36.27
CA ALA A 50 -9.49 -8.71 36.22
C ALA A 50 -9.86 -9.42 34.91
N LYS A 51 -9.42 -8.88 33.76
CA LYS A 51 -9.70 -9.47 32.44
C LYS A 51 -9.22 -10.92 32.29
N LYS A 52 -8.11 -11.32 32.93
CA LYS A 52 -7.64 -12.72 32.90
C LYS A 52 -8.56 -13.69 33.64
N ILE A 53 -9.30 -13.21 34.64
CA ILE A 53 -10.20 -14.02 35.47
C ILE A 53 -11.59 -14.14 34.82
N ALA A 54 -11.91 -13.23 33.89
CA ALA A 54 -13.22 -13.15 33.26
C ALA A 54 -13.75 -14.51 32.73
N PRO A 55 -12.97 -15.34 31.98
CA PRO A 55 -13.47 -16.63 31.51
C PRO A 55 -13.97 -17.54 32.63
N SER A 56 -13.22 -17.62 33.74
CA SER A 56 -13.60 -18.45 34.89
C SER A 56 -14.83 -17.94 35.65
N LEU A 57 -15.15 -16.65 35.56
CA LEU A 57 -16.35 -16.10 36.21
C LEU A 57 -17.66 -16.48 35.51
N PHE A 58 -17.55 -16.84 34.23
CA PHE A 58 -18.65 -17.21 33.36
C PHE A 58 -18.69 -18.72 33.04
N ASP A 59 -17.83 -19.51 33.67
CA ASP A 59 -17.80 -20.95 33.49
C ASP A 59 -19.16 -21.57 33.89
N GLY A 60 -19.70 -22.43 33.01
CA GLY A 60 -21.04 -23.01 33.15
C GLY A 60 -22.23 -22.04 33.01
N LEU A 61 -22.00 -20.75 32.71
CA LEU A 61 -23.06 -19.75 32.53
C LEU A 61 -23.32 -19.37 31.07
N LEU A 62 -22.42 -19.74 30.17
CA LEU A 62 -22.46 -19.41 28.74
C LEU A 62 -22.65 -20.67 27.89
N ASP A 63 -23.12 -20.49 26.66
CA ASP A 63 -23.31 -21.58 25.70
C ASP A 63 -21.94 -22.09 25.20
N GLU A 64 -21.59 -23.33 25.55
CA GLU A 64 -20.31 -23.93 25.20
C GLU A 64 -20.10 -24.09 23.68
N SER A 65 -21.16 -24.02 22.87
CA SER A 65 -21.06 -24.08 21.40
C SER A 65 -20.59 -22.78 20.76
N ARG A 66 -20.48 -21.70 21.54
CA ARG A 66 -20.16 -20.34 21.06
C ARG A 66 -18.82 -19.84 21.60
N THR A 67 -18.26 -18.86 20.89
CA THR A 67 -17.01 -18.21 21.29
C THR A 67 -17.30 -16.84 21.87
N TYR A 68 -16.83 -16.61 23.09
CA TYR A 68 -17.06 -15.35 23.81
C TYR A 68 -15.79 -14.54 23.97
N GLU A 69 -15.93 -13.23 23.81
CA GLU A 69 -14.95 -12.24 24.23
C GLU A 69 -15.41 -11.53 25.51
N TYR A 70 -14.44 -10.94 26.23
CA TYR A 70 -14.68 -10.33 27.53
C TYR A 70 -14.28 -8.87 27.55
N PHE A 71 -15.24 -8.03 27.92
CA PHE A 71 -15.02 -6.62 28.24
C PHE A 71 -15.14 -6.41 29.75
N VAL A 72 -14.21 -5.66 30.31
CA VAL A 72 -14.13 -5.42 31.76
C VAL A 72 -13.92 -3.94 32.01
N PHE A 73 -14.61 -3.39 32.99
CA PHE A 73 -14.40 -2.03 33.46
C PHE A 73 -14.65 -1.92 34.95
N LYS A 74 -14.13 -0.85 35.57
CA LYS A 74 -14.28 -0.62 37.00
C LYS A 74 -15.50 0.26 37.27
N GLU A 75 -16.33 -0.13 38.23
CA GLU A 75 -17.48 0.64 38.68
C GLU A 75 -17.45 0.74 40.22
N LYS A 76 -17.23 1.95 40.75
CA LYS A 76 -17.03 2.19 42.20
C LYS A 76 -15.98 1.23 42.79
N ASP A 77 -16.40 0.36 43.71
CA ASP A 77 -15.57 -0.59 44.45
C ASP A 77 -15.57 -2.00 43.83
N GLY A 78 -16.22 -2.17 42.68
CA GLY A 78 -16.34 -3.45 41.98
C GLY A 78 -15.83 -3.40 40.55
N TRP A 79 -15.77 -4.59 39.96
CA TRP A 79 -15.49 -4.81 38.55
C TRP A 79 -16.76 -5.29 37.86
N VAL A 80 -17.05 -4.73 36.70
CA VAL A 80 -18.12 -5.19 35.83
C VAL A 80 -17.49 -6.00 34.71
N PHE A 81 -17.92 -7.24 34.59
CA PHE A 81 -17.53 -8.19 33.56
C PHE A 81 -18.67 -8.34 32.58
N ILE A 82 -18.35 -8.29 31.29
CA ILE A 82 -19.28 -8.47 30.19
C ILE A 82 -18.71 -9.55 29.28
N ALA A 83 -19.46 -10.63 29.10
CA ALA A 83 -19.21 -11.66 28.09
C ALA A 83 -20.15 -11.43 26.91
N TYR A 84 -19.60 -11.41 25.70
CA TYR A 84 -20.37 -11.20 24.48
C TYR A 84 -19.85 -12.10 23.36
N ASP A 85 -20.74 -12.47 22.44
CA ASP A 85 -20.43 -13.25 21.25
C ASP A 85 -20.19 -12.29 20.07
N PRO A 86 -18.94 -12.12 19.60
CA PRO A 86 -18.64 -11.20 18.50
C PRO A 86 -19.35 -11.56 17.20
N GLU A 87 -19.56 -12.85 16.93
CA GLU A 87 -20.18 -13.33 15.69
C GLU A 87 -21.69 -13.06 15.70
N GLU A 88 -22.39 -13.33 16.82
CA GLU A 88 -23.81 -12.98 16.95
C GLU A 88 -24.02 -11.47 16.73
N ILE A 89 -23.16 -10.64 17.32
CA ILE A 89 -23.25 -9.18 17.14
C ILE A 89 -23.01 -8.81 15.67
N ARG A 90 -21.99 -9.39 15.02
CA ARG A 90 -21.66 -9.11 13.62
C ARG A 90 -22.81 -9.48 12.69
N GLU A 91 -23.38 -10.66 12.86
CA GLU A 91 -24.52 -11.14 12.06
C GLU A 91 -25.74 -10.25 12.21
N LEU A 92 -26.06 -9.84 13.45
CA LEU A 92 -27.15 -8.91 13.70
C LEU A 92 -26.88 -7.56 13.03
N LEU A 93 -25.72 -6.95 13.25
CA LEU A 93 -25.38 -5.64 12.69
C LEU A 93 -25.48 -5.65 11.17
N LEU A 94 -24.97 -6.70 10.53
CA LEU A 94 -25.10 -6.91 9.09
C LEU A 94 -26.57 -7.01 8.66
N ALA A 95 -27.39 -7.79 9.37
CA ALA A 95 -28.82 -7.92 9.09
C ALA A 95 -29.59 -6.60 9.28
N LYS A 96 -29.06 -5.66 10.07
CA LYS A 96 -29.61 -4.32 10.26
C LYS A 96 -29.00 -3.27 9.31
N GLY A 97 -28.18 -3.67 8.34
CA GLY A 97 -27.56 -2.75 7.36
C GLY A 97 -26.34 -1.99 7.89
N ILE A 98 -25.81 -2.38 9.05
CA ILE A 98 -24.60 -1.80 9.65
C ILE A 98 -23.40 -2.67 9.22
N PHE A 99 -22.81 -2.32 8.09
CA PHE A 99 -21.64 -3.00 7.55
C PHE A 99 -20.39 -2.71 8.39
N ALA A 100 -19.42 -3.64 8.38
CA ALA A 100 -18.20 -3.53 9.16
C ALA A 100 -17.40 -2.23 8.88
N GLU A 101 -17.38 -1.77 7.63
CA GLU A 101 -16.76 -0.51 7.21
C GLU A 101 -17.39 0.76 7.82
N HIS A 102 -18.68 0.67 8.18
CA HIS A 102 -19.41 1.74 8.85
C HIS A 102 -19.38 1.60 10.37
N LEU A 103 -18.74 0.58 10.93
CA LEU A 103 -18.68 0.37 12.38
C LEU A 103 -17.37 0.89 12.97
N SER A 104 -17.47 1.85 13.88
CA SER A 104 -16.31 2.45 14.57
C SER A 104 -15.98 1.75 15.89
N LYS A 105 -16.91 1.80 16.85
CA LYS A 105 -16.76 1.17 18.16
C LYS A 105 -18.09 0.59 18.63
N VAL A 106 -18.00 -0.47 19.41
CA VAL A 106 -19.11 -1.09 20.11
C VAL A 106 -19.01 -0.78 21.59
N PHE A 107 -20.12 -0.34 22.15
CA PHE A 107 -20.31 -0.02 23.55
C PHE A 107 -21.42 -0.90 24.14
N PHE A 108 -21.42 -1.05 25.45
CA PHE A 108 -22.46 -1.79 26.17
C PHE A 108 -23.28 -0.82 27.01
N ALA A 109 -24.60 -0.91 26.96
CA ALA A 109 -25.48 0.00 27.71
C ALA A 109 -25.16 0.05 29.21
N GLN A 110 -24.72 -1.07 29.78
CA GLN A 110 -24.28 -1.15 31.18
C GLN A 110 -23.17 -0.14 31.54
N GLN A 111 -22.34 0.28 30.59
CA GLN A 111 -21.28 1.26 30.83
C GLN A 111 -21.82 2.65 31.21
N THR A 112 -23.05 2.97 30.81
CA THR A 112 -23.74 4.22 31.11
C THR A 112 -25.03 3.99 31.89
N ALA A 113 -25.06 2.99 32.78
CA ALA A 113 -26.25 2.63 33.56
C ALA A 113 -26.95 3.82 34.24
N LYS A 114 -26.20 4.81 34.74
CA LYS A 114 -26.76 6.02 35.36
C LYS A 114 -27.61 6.87 34.41
N LEU A 115 -27.36 6.81 33.11
CA LEU A 115 -28.14 7.54 32.10
C LEU A 115 -29.44 6.81 31.72
N PHE A 116 -29.62 5.57 32.17
CA PHE A 116 -30.84 4.78 32.01
C PHE A 116 -31.70 4.74 33.27
N GLU A 117 -31.53 5.67 34.23
CA GLU A 117 -32.42 5.78 35.39
C GLU A 117 -33.87 6.11 34.97
N GLN A 118 -34.03 6.88 33.90
CA GLN A 118 -35.30 7.08 33.20
C GLN A 118 -35.42 6.10 32.02
N PRO A 119 -36.65 5.67 31.65
CA PRO A 119 -36.82 4.70 30.58
C PRO A 119 -36.42 5.30 29.24
N VAL A 120 -35.62 4.56 28.48
CA VAL A 120 -35.33 4.84 27.07
C VAL A 120 -36.16 3.87 26.24
N LEU A 121 -37.11 4.38 25.46
CA LEU A 121 -38.03 3.53 24.68
C LEU A 121 -37.29 2.83 23.53
N LEU A 122 -37.58 1.55 23.36
CA LEU A 122 -37.13 0.71 22.26
C LEU A 122 -38.34 0.32 21.41
N GLY A 123 -38.73 1.21 20.51
CA GLY A 123 -39.96 1.08 19.74
C GLY A 123 -41.21 1.05 20.62
N ASP A 124 -42.18 0.22 20.26
CA ASP A 124 -43.52 0.28 20.86
C ASP A 124 -43.69 -0.58 22.12
N LYS A 125 -42.91 -1.66 22.25
CA LYS A 125 -43.17 -2.73 23.23
C LYS A 125 -42.19 -2.77 24.40
N GLU A 126 -40.99 -2.24 24.22
CA GLU A 126 -39.88 -2.43 25.15
C GLU A 126 -39.26 -1.08 25.52
N ALA A 127 -38.59 -1.04 26.66
CA ALA A 127 -37.78 0.08 27.09
C ALA A 127 -36.54 -0.43 27.83
N LEU A 128 -35.49 0.37 27.87
CA LEU A 128 -34.34 0.16 28.74
C LEU A 128 -34.47 1.04 29.96
N MET A 129 -34.25 0.45 31.13
CA MET A 129 -34.13 1.18 32.38
C MET A 129 -33.14 0.45 33.28
N THR A 130 -32.50 1.19 34.16
CA THR A 130 -31.64 0.65 35.21
C THR A 130 -32.48 0.22 36.41
N ILE A 131 -32.40 -1.06 36.75
CA ILE A 131 -32.98 -1.64 37.97
C ILE A 131 -31.82 -2.16 38.81
N ASP A 132 -31.72 -1.71 40.07
CA ASP A 132 -30.62 -2.07 40.98
C ASP A 132 -29.21 -1.88 40.40
N GLY A 133 -29.04 -0.84 39.57
CA GLY A 133 -27.76 -0.53 38.92
C GLY A 133 -27.44 -1.43 37.72
N ILE A 134 -28.38 -2.25 37.24
CA ILE A 134 -28.26 -3.10 36.06
C ILE A 134 -29.21 -2.59 34.98
N VAL A 135 -28.66 -2.28 33.80
CA VAL A 135 -29.48 -1.91 32.65
C VAL A 135 -30.27 -3.13 32.22
N THR A 136 -31.59 -2.99 32.20
CA THR A 136 -32.54 -4.09 32.00
C THR A 136 -33.52 -3.71 30.91
N LEU A 137 -33.85 -4.70 30.07
CA LEU A 137 -34.92 -4.60 29.09
C LEU A 137 -36.25 -4.90 29.78
N ILE A 138 -37.19 -3.97 29.74
CA ILE A 138 -38.49 -4.10 30.37
C ILE A 138 -39.63 -3.91 29.35
N PRO A 139 -40.70 -4.71 29.42
CA PRO A 139 -41.93 -4.45 28.68
C PRO A 139 -42.53 -3.10 29.07
N LYS A 140 -42.91 -2.31 28.07
CA LYS A 140 -43.50 -0.98 28.25
C LYS A 140 -44.80 -1.02 29.07
N GLY A 141 -45.54 -2.13 29.03
CA GLY A 141 -46.76 -2.32 29.81
C GLY A 141 -46.57 -2.38 31.33
N ILE A 142 -45.33 -2.52 31.82
CA ILE A 142 -45.00 -2.52 33.26
C ILE A 142 -44.60 -1.11 33.74
N LEU A 143 -44.30 -0.19 32.80
CA LEU A 143 -44.00 1.19 33.14
C LEU A 143 -45.26 1.88 33.64
N SER A 144 -45.20 2.42 34.86
CA SER A 144 -46.24 3.28 35.40
C SER A 144 -46.40 4.52 34.51
N GLY A 145 -47.64 4.97 34.29
CA GLY A 145 -47.97 6.03 33.32
C GLY A 145 -47.29 7.38 33.54
N ASP A 146 -46.68 7.60 34.71
CA ASP A 146 -46.01 8.86 35.09
C ASP A 146 -44.50 8.89 34.75
N LEU A 147 -43.94 7.83 34.18
CA LEU A 147 -42.52 7.78 33.82
C LEU A 147 -42.26 8.50 32.49
N HIS A 148 -41.67 9.70 32.57
CA HIS A 148 -41.18 10.41 31.40
C HIS A 148 -40.00 9.65 30.77
N ALA A 149 -40.14 9.29 29.49
CA ALA A 149 -39.08 8.66 28.73
C ALA A 149 -37.98 9.66 28.39
N THR A 150 -36.72 9.21 28.45
CA THR A 150 -35.56 9.96 27.98
C THR A 150 -35.23 9.60 26.54
N GLU A 151 -34.81 10.59 25.76
CA GLU A 151 -34.29 10.38 24.41
C GLU A 151 -32.84 9.88 24.44
N PHE A 152 -32.57 8.84 23.65
CA PHE A 152 -31.22 8.36 23.43
C PHE A 152 -30.44 9.34 22.54
N SER A 153 -29.20 9.66 22.93
CA SER A 153 -28.37 10.61 22.19
C SER A 153 -26.87 10.33 22.40
N ALA A 154 -26.02 11.11 21.74
CA ALA A 154 -24.56 11.02 21.87
C ALA A 154 -24.05 11.19 23.32
N ARG A 155 -24.85 11.75 24.24
CA ARG A 155 -24.52 11.85 25.68
C ARG A 155 -24.31 10.49 26.34
N PHE A 156 -24.87 9.41 25.75
CA PHE A 156 -24.71 8.04 26.22
C PHE A 156 -23.37 7.42 25.84
N THR A 157 -22.52 8.08 25.05
CA THR A 157 -21.24 7.52 24.59
C THR A 157 -20.24 7.36 25.74
N PRO A 158 -19.82 6.13 26.10
CA PRO A 158 -18.76 5.91 27.08
C PRO A 158 -17.38 6.31 26.55
N SER A 159 -16.40 6.46 27.45
CA SER A 159 -15.01 6.77 27.10
C SER A 159 -14.24 5.60 26.46
N SER A 160 -14.64 4.36 26.75
CA SER A 160 -13.99 3.13 26.30
C SER A 160 -15.02 2.18 25.71
N GLY A 161 -14.65 1.46 24.65
CA GLY A 161 -15.49 0.50 23.96
C GLY A 161 -14.62 -0.54 23.27
N VAL A 162 -15.25 -1.57 22.70
CA VAL A 162 -14.57 -2.64 21.98
C VAL A 162 -14.61 -2.40 20.48
N ALA A 163 -13.55 -2.81 19.79
CA ALA A 163 -13.57 -2.95 18.34
C ALA A 163 -13.89 -4.42 18.05
N LEU A 164 -14.93 -4.69 17.25
CA LEU A 164 -15.17 -6.05 16.78
C LEU A 164 -14.03 -6.47 15.86
N GLN A 165 -13.37 -7.58 16.19
CA GLN A 165 -12.31 -8.13 15.34
C GLN A 165 -12.93 -8.51 13.99
N GLY A 166 -12.25 -8.12 12.88
CA GLY A 166 -12.78 -8.24 11.52
C GLY A 166 -13.18 -6.92 10.86
N VAL A 167 -13.28 -5.81 11.61
CA VAL A 167 -13.50 -4.45 11.08
C VAL A 167 -12.28 -3.89 10.32
N TYR A 168 -11.09 -4.37 10.68
CA TYR A 168 -9.94 -4.34 9.80
C TYR A 168 -9.71 -5.78 9.41
N THR A 169 -9.98 -6.12 8.15
CA THR A 169 -9.28 -7.23 7.51
C THR A 169 -7.79 -6.89 7.65
N SER A 170 -7.15 -7.42 8.69
CA SER A 170 -5.70 -7.54 8.63
C SER A 170 -5.49 -8.40 7.40
N LEU A 171 -5.12 -7.78 6.28
CA LEU A 171 -4.88 -8.44 4.99
C LEU A 171 -3.90 -9.61 5.15
N LEU A 172 -3.17 -9.62 6.26
CA LEU A 172 -2.21 -10.61 6.67
C LEU A 172 -2.55 -11.10 8.08
N SER A 173 -2.72 -12.40 8.21
CA SER A 173 -2.74 -13.10 9.50
C SER A 173 -1.42 -12.90 10.24
N LYS A 174 -1.43 -13.09 11.57
CA LYS A 174 -0.20 -13.01 12.40
C LYS A 174 0.93 -13.93 11.88
N LYS A 175 0.58 -15.10 11.35
CA LYS A 175 1.55 -16.04 10.77
C LYS A 175 2.19 -15.47 9.50
N GLU A 176 1.38 -14.91 8.60
CA GLU A 176 1.87 -14.29 7.36
C GLU A 176 2.70 -13.03 7.65
N ALA A 177 2.32 -12.24 8.66
CA ALA A 177 3.10 -11.08 9.09
C ALA A 177 4.49 -11.47 9.61
N ILE A 178 4.61 -12.57 10.36
CA ILE A 178 5.90 -13.09 10.82
C ILE A 178 6.77 -13.55 9.64
N VAL A 179 6.17 -14.25 8.68
CA VAL A 179 6.88 -14.70 7.46
C VAL A 179 7.40 -13.51 6.66
N LEU A 180 6.56 -12.50 6.43
CA LEU A 180 6.94 -11.27 5.73
C LEU A 180 8.04 -10.50 6.46
N ALA A 181 7.97 -10.40 7.78
CA ALA A 181 9.02 -9.76 8.58
C ALA A 181 10.36 -10.49 8.40
N GLY A 182 10.34 -11.82 8.37
CA GLY A 182 11.52 -12.64 8.06
C GLY A 182 12.10 -12.31 6.68
N ILE A 183 11.26 -12.27 5.64
CA ILE A 183 11.67 -11.92 4.27
C ILE A 183 12.29 -10.52 4.22
N PHE A 184 11.65 -9.52 4.83
CA PHE A 184 12.17 -8.15 4.84
C PHE A 184 13.48 -8.02 5.61
N THR A 185 13.69 -8.81 6.65
CA THR A 185 14.95 -8.83 7.40
C THR A 185 16.09 -9.37 6.54
N VAL A 186 15.84 -10.41 5.75
CA VAL A 186 16.82 -10.95 4.80
C VAL A 186 17.16 -9.90 3.74
N PHE A 187 16.15 -9.24 3.14
CA PHE A 187 16.39 -8.17 2.18
C PHE A 187 17.19 -7.02 2.78
N ALA A 188 16.85 -6.57 3.99
CA ALA A 188 17.59 -5.52 4.68
C ALA A 188 19.07 -5.89 4.88
N GLY A 189 19.34 -7.16 5.23
CA GLY A 189 20.71 -7.68 5.34
C GLY A 189 21.48 -7.62 4.02
N ILE A 190 20.87 -8.05 2.91
CA ILE A 190 21.48 -7.98 1.57
C ILE A 190 21.80 -6.53 1.20
N PHE A 191 20.81 -5.63 1.35
CA PHE A 191 21.00 -4.20 1.07
C PHE A 191 22.12 -3.57 1.89
N PHE A 192 22.27 -3.96 3.15
CA PHE A 192 23.33 -3.45 4.01
C PHE A 192 24.71 -3.91 3.55
N VAL A 193 24.87 -5.19 3.20
CA VAL A 193 26.14 -5.74 2.69
C VAL A 193 26.52 -5.10 1.36
N GLU A 194 25.59 -4.99 0.42
CA GLU A 194 25.84 -4.33 -0.86
C GLU A 194 26.18 -2.85 -0.66
N GLY A 195 25.40 -2.13 0.16
CA GLY A 195 25.65 -0.72 0.46
C GLY A 195 27.03 -0.48 1.06
N TRP A 196 27.48 -1.38 1.94
CA TRP A 196 28.83 -1.32 2.49
C TRP A 196 29.90 -1.59 1.42
N GLN A 197 29.72 -2.62 0.59
CA GLN A 197 30.66 -2.92 -0.50
C GLN A 197 30.78 -1.74 -1.48
N TYR A 198 29.66 -1.15 -1.91
CA TYR A 198 29.65 0.03 -2.76
C TYR A 198 30.38 1.21 -2.13
N SER A 199 30.16 1.48 -0.84
CA SER A 199 30.86 2.55 -0.14
C SER A 199 32.37 2.35 -0.14
N ARG A 200 32.85 1.11 0.07
CA ARG A 200 34.27 0.78 0.02
C ARG A 200 34.84 0.98 -1.38
N SER A 201 34.18 0.45 -2.40
CA SER A 201 34.61 0.60 -3.80
C SER A 201 34.65 2.07 -4.24
N LEU A 202 33.68 2.88 -3.82
CA LEU A 202 33.66 4.32 -4.10
C LEU A 202 34.85 5.05 -3.48
N LYS A 203 35.22 4.70 -2.23
CA LYS A 203 36.41 5.28 -1.58
C LYS A 203 37.70 4.95 -2.32
N VAL A 204 37.85 3.68 -2.74
CA VAL A 204 39.03 3.26 -3.53
C VAL A 204 39.10 4.01 -4.85
N GLN A 205 37.99 4.09 -5.60
CA GLN A 205 37.93 4.84 -6.87
C GLN A 205 38.19 6.34 -6.68
N GLN A 206 37.72 6.94 -5.60
CA GLN A 206 38.01 8.34 -5.29
C GLN A 206 39.49 8.55 -5.00
N GLN A 207 40.13 7.61 -4.31
CA GLN A 207 41.56 7.68 -4.02
C GLN A 207 42.41 7.54 -5.28
N GLU A 208 42.11 6.55 -6.14
CA GLU A 208 42.77 6.38 -7.45
C GLU A 208 42.57 7.63 -8.34
N MET A 209 41.37 8.20 -8.34
CA MET A 209 41.08 9.45 -9.05
C MET A 209 41.94 10.60 -8.51
N GLN A 210 42.06 10.71 -7.19
CA GLN A 210 42.83 11.77 -6.55
C GLN A 210 44.33 11.65 -6.88
N GLU A 211 44.90 10.45 -6.81
CA GLU A 211 46.29 10.17 -7.19
C GLU A 211 46.57 10.56 -8.65
N LEU A 212 45.65 10.22 -9.57
CA LEU A 212 45.77 10.64 -10.97
C LEU A 212 45.69 12.16 -11.14
N LEU A 213 44.84 12.85 -10.38
CA LEU A 213 44.71 14.30 -10.46
C LEU A 213 45.90 15.05 -9.87
N GLU A 214 46.57 14.48 -8.87
CA GLU A 214 47.82 15.01 -8.33
C GLU A 214 48.96 14.91 -9.37
N GLY A 215 49.01 13.83 -10.14
CA GLY A 215 49.93 13.67 -11.26
C GLY A 215 49.65 14.58 -12.47
N TYR A 216 48.43 15.11 -12.58
CA TYR A 216 48.02 15.98 -13.69
C TYR A 216 47.25 17.22 -13.19
N PRO A 217 47.95 18.24 -12.65
CA PRO A 217 47.33 19.42 -12.03
C PRO A 217 46.36 20.18 -12.96
N ALA A 218 46.65 20.18 -14.27
CA ALA A 218 45.80 20.80 -15.30
C ALA A 218 44.41 20.14 -15.45
N LEU A 219 44.18 18.98 -14.84
CA LEU A 219 42.92 18.23 -14.89
C LEU A 219 42.15 18.25 -13.55
N GLN A 220 42.63 18.97 -12.53
CA GLN A 220 41.96 18.99 -11.22
C GLN A 220 40.50 19.46 -11.31
N SER A 221 40.22 20.46 -12.14
CA SER A 221 38.85 20.94 -12.34
C SER A 221 37.98 19.92 -13.06
N LYS A 222 36.88 19.52 -12.42
CA LYS A 222 35.86 18.65 -13.02
C LYS A 222 35.29 19.24 -14.33
N LEU A 223 35.05 20.55 -14.36
CA LEU A 223 34.52 21.24 -15.55
C LEU A 223 35.50 21.17 -16.73
N GLN A 224 36.81 21.30 -16.47
CA GLN A 224 37.82 21.17 -17.52
C GLN A 224 37.88 19.74 -18.06
N ARG A 225 37.85 18.74 -17.18
CA ARG A 225 37.82 17.32 -17.59
C ARG A 225 36.59 17.00 -18.43
N GLU A 226 35.41 17.44 -18.01
CA GLU A 226 34.17 17.22 -18.76
C GLU A 226 34.18 17.92 -20.12
N SER A 227 34.69 19.15 -20.20
CA SER A 227 34.82 19.88 -21.46
C SER A 227 35.79 19.18 -22.44
N ILE A 228 36.95 18.76 -21.94
CA ILE A 228 37.95 18.01 -22.72
C ILE A 228 37.36 16.68 -23.20
N ALA A 229 36.76 15.91 -22.29
CA ALA A 229 36.13 14.63 -22.62
C ALA A 229 35.01 14.81 -23.64
N PHE A 230 34.17 15.84 -23.50
CA PHE A 230 33.12 16.16 -24.44
C PHE A 230 33.68 16.46 -25.84
N LYS A 231 34.69 17.33 -25.92
CA LYS A 231 35.36 17.68 -27.19
C LYS A 231 35.88 16.42 -27.90
N TYR A 232 36.64 15.58 -27.20
CA TYR A 232 37.21 14.37 -27.80
C TYR A 232 36.15 13.30 -28.10
N ARG A 233 35.08 13.20 -27.30
CA ARG A 233 33.96 12.30 -27.58
C ARG A 233 33.19 12.70 -28.83
N THR A 234 33.01 14.00 -29.07
CA THR A 234 32.42 14.50 -30.32
C THR A 234 33.30 14.14 -31.52
N ILE A 235 34.62 14.28 -31.40
CA ILE A 235 35.56 13.92 -32.46
C ILE A 235 35.50 12.40 -32.70
N ASP A 236 35.65 11.58 -31.66
CA ASP A 236 35.62 10.11 -31.78
C ASP A 236 34.30 9.61 -32.35
N SER A 237 33.16 10.19 -31.95
CA SER A 237 31.87 9.82 -32.54
C SER A 237 31.81 10.11 -34.05
N LYS A 238 32.34 11.25 -34.50
CA LYS A 238 32.38 11.58 -35.93
C LYS A 238 33.32 10.64 -36.68
N GLU A 239 34.50 10.36 -36.14
CA GLU A 239 35.47 9.46 -36.76
C GLU A 239 35.01 7.99 -36.77
N ARG A 240 34.28 7.54 -35.74
CA ARG A 240 33.64 6.21 -35.75
C ARG A 240 32.59 6.08 -36.84
N LYS A 241 31.74 7.09 -37.04
CA LYS A 241 30.76 7.08 -38.14
C LYS A 241 31.45 7.01 -39.50
N LYS A 242 32.50 7.80 -39.72
CA LYS A 242 33.35 7.69 -40.92
C LYS A 242 33.87 6.28 -41.12
N ARG A 243 34.45 5.66 -40.08
CA ARG A 243 34.99 4.29 -40.13
C ARG A 243 33.90 3.24 -40.45
N GLU A 244 32.74 3.34 -39.82
CA GLU A 244 31.62 2.42 -40.10
C GLU A 244 31.07 2.60 -41.52
N THR A 245 30.97 3.83 -42.02
CA THR A 245 30.59 4.11 -43.41
C THR A 245 31.60 3.51 -44.37
N ILE A 246 32.91 3.70 -44.15
CA ILE A 246 33.97 3.08 -44.95
C ILE A 246 33.87 1.56 -44.92
N LYS A 247 33.71 0.96 -43.74
CA LYS A 247 33.58 -0.50 -43.57
C LYS A 247 32.38 -1.06 -44.33
N THR A 248 31.26 -0.36 -44.28
CA THR A 248 30.03 -0.71 -45.00
C THR A 248 30.24 -0.64 -46.52
N LEU A 249 30.89 0.41 -47.01
CA LEU A 249 31.21 0.57 -48.43
C LEU A 249 32.25 -0.46 -48.91
N ALA A 250 33.26 -0.77 -48.10
CA ALA A 250 34.28 -1.77 -48.40
C ALA A 250 33.66 -3.17 -48.54
N ALA A 251 32.64 -3.50 -47.73
CA ALA A 251 31.91 -4.76 -47.85
C ALA A 251 31.11 -4.89 -49.16
N MET A 252 30.89 -3.79 -49.89
CA MET A 252 30.27 -3.80 -51.22
C MET A 252 31.27 -4.10 -52.35
N ILE A 253 32.57 -4.17 -52.04
CA ILE A 253 33.63 -4.55 -52.97
C ILE A 253 33.79 -6.07 -52.94
N PHE A 254 33.10 -6.76 -53.84
CA PHE A 254 33.21 -8.21 -54.04
C PHE A 254 33.50 -8.53 -55.51
N LYS A 255 33.70 -9.81 -55.84
CA LYS A 255 34.06 -10.25 -57.20
C LYS A 255 33.16 -9.61 -58.27
N GLY A 256 33.77 -8.85 -59.18
CA GLY A 256 33.08 -8.13 -60.25
C GLY A 256 32.69 -6.69 -59.92
N VAL A 257 33.12 -6.13 -58.78
CA VAL A 257 32.94 -4.72 -58.40
C VAL A 257 34.31 -4.07 -58.21
N THR A 258 34.54 -2.93 -58.85
CA THR A 258 35.76 -2.13 -58.72
C THR A 258 35.40 -0.72 -58.25
N LEU A 259 36.05 -0.27 -57.19
CA LEU A 259 35.95 1.12 -56.73
C LEU A 259 36.69 2.03 -57.71
N THR A 260 35.98 2.94 -58.38
CA THR A 260 36.59 3.88 -59.35
C THR A 260 36.88 5.24 -58.73
N SER A 261 36.05 5.69 -57.79
CA SER A 261 36.33 6.90 -57.02
C SER A 261 35.68 6.87 -55.65
N TYR A 262 36.36 7.49 -54.70
CA TYR A 262 35.89 7.69 -53.34
C TYR A 262 36.24 9.10 -52.87
N HIS A 263 35.25 9.82 -52.40
CA HIS A 263 35.44 11.10 -51.74
C HIS A 263 34.56 11.14 -50.49
N MET A 264 35.17 11.46 -49.35
CA MET A 264 34.46 11.71 -48.10
C MET A 264 34.94 13.03 -47.49
N ASN A 265 33.99 13.82 -47.01
CA ASN A 265 34.24 15.02 -46.22
C ASN A 265 33.58 14.88 -44.83
N GLU A 266 33.48 15.97 -44.08
CA GLU A 266 32.92 15.93 -42.72
C GLU A 266 31.43 15.55 -42.65
N LYS A 267 30.67 15.73 -43.72
CA LYS A 267 29.20 15.60 -43.71
C LYS A 267 28.67 14.61 -44.74
N HIS A 268 29.40 14.40 -45.83
CA HIS A 268 28.94 13.66 -46.99
C HIS A 268 30.05 12.76 -47.54
N PHE A 269 29.65 11.66 -48.14
CA PHE A 269 30.51 10.83 -48.96
C PHE A 269 29.88 10.57 -50.32
N LYS A 270 30.74 10.30 -51.30
CA LYS A 270 30.39 9.89 -52.65
C LYS A 270 31.34 8.78 -53.09
N VAL A 271 30.76 7.69 -53.55
CA VAL A 271 31.46 6.51 -54.07
C VAL A 271 30.94 6.19 -55.45
N VAL A 272 31.85 5.84 -56.36
CA VAL A 272 31.51 5.29 -57.66
C VAL A 272 32.09 3.89 -57.79
N PHE A 273 31.22 2.93 -58.06
CA PHE A 273 31.57 1.54 -58.35
C PHE A 273 31.35 1.23 -59.82
N SER A 274 32.35 0.63 -60.46
CA SER A 274 32.21 -0.02 -61.76
C SER A 274 31.95 -1.50 -61.58
N CYS A 275 30.89 -2.03 -62.18
CA CYS A 275 30.47 -3.43 -62.05
C CYS A 275 30.72 -4.20 -63.35
N ALA A 276 30.95 -5.50 -63.25
CA ALA A 276 31.20 -6.35 -64.42
C ALA A 276 29.95 -6.57 -65.29
N ASN A 277 28.75 -6.55 -64.69
CA ASN A 277 27.47 -6.72 -65.39
C ASN A 277 26.28 -6.13 -64.61
N ASP A 278 25.12 -6.06 -65.26
CA ASP A 278 23.87 -5.52 -64.69
C ASP A 278 23.42 -6.24 -63.39
N LYS A 279 23.66 -7.56 -63.30
CA LYS A 279 23.29 -8.35 -62.13
C LYS A 279 24.12 -7.96 -60.89
N VAL A 280 25.43 -7.76 -61.08
CA VAL A 280 26.33 -7.28 -60.03
C VAL A 280 25.97 -5.84 -59.63
N ALA A 281 25.67 -4.97 -60.59
CA ALA A 281 25.24 -3.59 -60.32
C ALA A 281 23.93 -3.52 -59.51
N LYS A 282 22.95 -4.37 -59.81
CA LYS A 282 21.70 -4.50 -59.02
C LYS A 282 21.98 -4.95 -57.58
N LYS A 283 22.87 -5.92 -57.39
CA LYS A 283 23.26 -6.39 -56.05
C LYS A 283 23.94 -5.30 -55.21
N VAL A 284 24.83 -4.50 -55.81
CA VAL A 284 25.46 -3.34 -55.13
C VAL A 284 24.40 -2.30 -54.77
N GLN A 285 23.44 -2.03 -55.66
CA GLN A 285 22.33 -1.11 -55.40
C GLN A 285 21.43 -1.59 -54.23
N GLU A 286 21.14 -2.89 -54.14
CA GLU A 286 20.37 -3.47 -53.04
C GLU A 286 21.11 -3.33 -51.70
N LEU A 287 22.43 -3.61 -51.66
CA LEU A 287 23.25 -3.46 -50.46
C LEU A 287 23.34 -1.99 -50.00
N ALA A 288 23.45 -1.06 -50.94
CA ALA A 288 23.48 0.37 -50.66
C ALA A 288 22.14 0.88 -50.13
N LYS A 289 21.02 0.46 -50.72
CA LYS A 289 19.67 0.78 -50.22
C LYS A 289 19.39 0.18 -48.85
N LYS A 290 19.85 -1.05 -48.59
CA LYS A 290 19.76 -1.71 -47.28
C LYS A 290 20.53 -0.94 -46.20
N SER A 291 21.59 -0.23 -46.61
CA SER A 291 22.39 0.64 -45.73
C SER A 291 21.87 2.09 -45.71
N HIS A 292 20.68 2.34 -46.27
CA HIS A 292 20.03 3.65 -46.36
C HIS A 292 20.83 4.74 -47.10
N PHE A 293 21.67 4.34 -48.06
CA PHE A 293 22.39 5.29 -48.92
C PHE A 293 21.58 5.65 -50.16
N ASN A 294 21.81 6.86 -50.67
CA ASN A 294 21.24 7.30 -51.94
C ASN A 294 22.01 6.64 -53.07
N VAL A 295 21.29 6.09 -54.05
CA VAL A 295 21.89 5.38 -55.17
C VAL A 295 21.41 5.96 -56.49
N THR A 296 22.34 6.38 -57.32
CA THR A 296 22.09 6.89 -58.67
C THR A 296 22.67 5.94 -59.70
N ARG A 297 21.84 5.51 -60.66
CA ARG A 297 22.23 4.61 -61.74
C ARG A 297 21.49 4.97 -63.03
N ALA A 298 22.22 5.15 -64.12
CA ALA A 298 21.63 5.30 -65.46
C ALA A 298 21.20 3.93 -66.01
N LYS A 299 20.04 3.87 -66.66
CA LYS A 299 19.45 2.63 -67.21
C LYS A 299 20.41 2.03 -68.25
N GLY A 300 20.88 0.80 -68.03
CA GLY A 300 21.86 0.12 -68.89
C GLY A 300 23.34 0.36 -68.55
N SER A 301 23.65 1.23 -67.58
CA SER A 301 25.03 1.46 -67.12
C SER A 301 25.44 0.44 -66.07
N ASN A 302 26.67 -0.07 -66.17
CA ASN A 302 27.30 -0.90 -65.14
C ASN A 302 27.96 -0.06 -64.02
N ILE A 303 27.75 1.25 -64.01
CA ILE A 303 28.26 2.17 -63.00
C ILE A 303 27.18 2.44 -61.96
N VAL A 304 27.54 2.33 -60.68
CA VAL A 304 26.67 2.63 -59.55
C VAL A 304 27.31 3.76 -58.74
N VAL A 305 26.57 4.86 -58.58
CA VAL A 305 26.99 5.98 -57.73
C VAL A 305 26.22 5.90 -56.42
N ILE A 306 26.93 5.95 -55.30
CA ILE A 306 26.36 5.92 -53.95
C ILE A 306 26.76 7.19 -53.22
N GLU A 307 25.78 7.87 -52.63
CA GLU A 307 25.95 9.09 -51.87
C GLU A 307 25.23 8.99 -50.53
N GLY A 308 25.75 9.65 -49.51
CA GLY A 308 25.14 9.62 -48.19
C GLY A 308 25.80 10.57 -47.21
N ASN A 309 25.22 10.64 -46.01
CA ASN A 309 25.74 11.45 -44.92
C ASN A 309 26.62 10.62 -43.98
N VAL A 310 27.52 11.30 -43.30
CA VAL A 310 28.45 10.75 -42.29
C VAL A 310 28.08 11.25 -40.90
#